data_AF-A0AAW3EN02-F1
#
_entry.id   AF-A0AAW3EN02-F1
#
_cell.length_a   1.000
_cell.length_b   1.000
_cell.length_c   1.000
_cell.angle_alpha   90.00
_cell.angle_beta   90.00
_cell.angle_gamma   90.00
#
_symmetry.space_group_name_H-M   'P 1'
#
loop_
_entity.id
_entity.type
_entity.pdbx_description
1 polymer ?
#
loop_
_entity_poly.entity_id
_entity_poly.type
_entity_poly.pdbx_seq_one_letter_code
_entity_poly.pdbx_strand_id
1 'polypeptide(L)' 'MNVIAQQGDTLDALCYRHYGRTQGAVEAVLAANPGLAEFGAILPHGTAVTLPDIAAAPVAETVSLWD' A
#
# COMPACT_ATOMS: atom_id res chain seq x y z
N MET A 1 -7.65 -6.95 2.70
CA MET A 1 -8.27 -5.96 1.80
C MET A 1 -7.40 -5.85 0.55
N ASN A 2 -7.95 -5.69 -0.67
CA ASN A 2 -7.12 -5.49 -1.88
C ASN A 2 -7.18 -4.02 -2.33
N VAL A 3 -6.03 -3.48 -2.69
CA VAL A 3 -5.89 -2.12 -3.22
C VAL A 3 -5.13 -2.15 -4.54
N ILE A 4 -5.41 -1.18 -5.40
CA ILE A 4 -4.73 -1.02 -6.68
C ILE A 4 -3.69 0.08 -6.53
N ALA A 5 -2.43 -0.22 -6.84
CA ALA A 5 -1.36 0.77 -6.86
C ALA A 5 -1.61 1.80 -7.97
N GLN A 6 -1.50 3.08 -7.62
CA GLN A 6 -1.60 4.18 -8.58
C GLN A 6 -0.28 4.40 -9.32
N GLN A 7 -0.28 5.28 -10.32
CA GLN A 7 0.93 5.59 -11.07
C GLN A 7 1.95 6.30 -10.17
N GLY A 8 3.16 5.76 -10.11
CA GLY A 8 4.21 6.29 -9.23
C GLY A 8 4.03 5.92 -7.75
N ASP A 9 3.04 5.09 -7.41
CA ASP A 9 2.83 4.64 -6.03
C ASP A 9 3.97 3.70 -5.62
N THR A 10 4.37 3.79 -4.36
CA THR A 10 5.40 2.93 -3.79
C THR A 10 4.81 2.06 -2.70
N LEU A 11 5.43 0.92 -2.44
CA LEU A 11 4.98 0.05 -1.36
C LEU A 11 4.94 0.77 -0.01
N ASP A 12 5.93 1.62 0.24
CA ASP A 12 6.06 2.39 1.47
C ASP A 12 4.94 3.44 1.60
N ALA A 13 4.64 4.18 0.52
CA ALA A 13 3.54 5.14 0.49
C ALA A 13 2.17 4.46 0.67
N LEU A 14 1.99 3.29 0.04
CA LEU A 14 0.80 2.47 0.18
C LEU A 14 0.62 2.00 1.65
N CYS A 15 1.69 1.47 2.25
CA CYS A 15 1.68 1.05 3.66
C CYS A 15 1.41 2.23 4.59
N TYR A 16 2.03 3.39 4.34
CA TYR A 16 1.82 4.58 5.14
C TYR A 16 0.37 5.10 5.04
N ARG A 17 -0.22 5.12 3.83
CA ARG A 17 -1.61 5.56 3.63
C ARG A 17 -2.63 4.68 4.33
N HIS A 18 -2.42 3.36 4.33
CA HIS A 18 -3.38 2.41 4.88
C HIS A 18 -3.15 2.08 6.36
N TYR A 19 -1.90 2.07 6.82
CA TYR A 19 -1.56 1.66 8.18
C TYR A 19 -1.05 2.80 9.06
N GLY A 20 -0.68 3.95 8.47
CA GLY A 20 -0.03 5.08 9.15
C GLY A 20 1.43 4.81 9.53
N ARG A 21 1.99 3.67 9.12
CA ARG A 21 3.34 3.22 9.43
C ARG A 21 3.85 2.27 8.35
N THR A 22 5.16 2.17 8.25
CA THR A 22 5.84 1.35 7.22
C THR A 22 6.57 0.17 7.86
N GLN A 23 7.17 0.38 9.04
CA GLN A 23 7.86 -0.66 9.81
C GLN A 23 6.89 -1.78 10.23
N GLY A 24 7.21 -3.01 9.84
CA GLY A 24 6.39 -4.21 10.07
C GLY A 24 5.21 -4.35 9.10
N ALA A 25 4.78 -3.26 8.46
CA ALA A 25 3.69 -3.27 7.49
C ALA A 25 4.18 -3.74 6.12
N VAL A 26 5.31 -3.21 5.66
CA VAL A 26 5.94 -3.61 4.40
C VAL A 26 6.25 -5.10 4.38
N GLU A 27 6.83 -5.64 5.46
CA GLU A 27 7.18 -7.05 5.57
C GLU A 27 5.96 -7.95 5.55
N ALA A 28 4.88 -7.56 6.25
CA ALA A 28 3.62 -8.28 6.23
C ALA A 28 2.95 -8.26 4.85
N VAL A 29 2.98 -7.11 4.15
CA VAL A 29 2.47 -6.99 2.79
C VAL A 29 3.30 -7.83 1.82
N LEU A 30 4.62 -7.83 1.93
CA LEU A 30 5.50 -8.66 1.10
C LEU A 30 5.28 -10.15 1.34
N ALA A 31 5.07 -10.56 2.59
CA ALA A 31 4.73 -11.95 2.92
C ALA A 31 3.38 -12.37 2.33
N ALA A 32 2.41 -11.45 2.26
CA ALA A 32 1.10 -11.68 1.66
C ALA A 32 1.12 -11.59 0.12
N ASN A 33 2.13 -10.97 -0.49
CA ASN A 33 2.25 -10.76 -1.94
C ASN A 33 3.63 -11.22 -2.44
N PRO A 34 3.85 -12.54 -2.60
CA PRO A 34 5.09 -13.06 -3.17
C PRO A 34 5.30 -12.49 -4.58
N GLY A 35 6.52 -12.04 -4.88
CA GLY A 35 6.88 -11.40 -6.17
C GLY A 35 6.70 -9.88 -6.19
N LEU A 36 6.03 -9.28 -5.20
CA LEU A 36 5.82 -7.84 -5.16
C LEU A 36 7.13 -7.04 -5.00
N ALA A 37 8.12 -7.61 -4.30
CA ALA A 37 9.44 -7.02 -4.14
C ALA A 37 10.25 -6.96 -5.45
N GLU A 38 9.89 -7.77 -6.46
CA GLU A 38 10.62 -7.84 -7.72
C GLU A 38 10.33 -6.64 -8.64
N PHE A 39 9.22 -5.94 -8.42
CA PHE A 39 8.88 -4.73 -9.15
C PHE A 39 9.80 -3.54 -8.83
N GLY A 40 10.53 -3.58 -7.71
CA GLY A 40 11.43 -2.53 -7.27
C GLY A 40 10.74 -1.44 -6.46
N ALA A 41 11.33 -0.24 -6.45
CA ALA A 41 10.90 0.86 -5.57
C ALA A 41 9.53 1.46 -5.95
N ILE A 42 9.19 1.46 -7.24
CA ILE A 42 7.94 2.01 -7.77
C ILE A 42 7.08 0.85 -8.28
N LEU A 43 5.85 0.77 -7.80
CA LEU A 43 4.91 -0.24 -8.27
C LEU A 43 4.35 0.18 -9.63
N PRO A 44 4.26 -0.74 -10.61
CA PRO A 44 3.57 -0.49 -11.85
C PRO A 44 2.12 -0.07 -11.57
N HIS A 45 1.62 0.91 -12.34
CA HIS A 45 0.22 1.30 -12.26
C HIS A 45 -0.69 0.09 -12.48
N GLY A 46 -1.72 -0.07 -11.65
CA GLY A 46 -2.66 -1.17 -11.75
C GLY A 46 -2.23 -2.44 -11.01
N THR A 47 -1.08 -2.42 -10.31
CA THR A 47 -0.64 -3.57 -9.50
C THR A 47 -1.61 -3.80 -8.36
N ALA A 48 -2.21 -4.98 -8.30
CA ALA A 48 -3.06 -5.38 -7.19
C ALA A 48 -2.19 -5.77 -5.99
N VAL A 49 -2.37 -5.10 -4.87
CA VAL A 49 -1.66 -5.37 -3.62
C VAL A 49 -2.66 -5.84 -2.57
N THR A 50 -2.38 -7.00 -1.99
CA THR A 50 -3.15 -7.56 -0.87
C THR A 50 -2.64 -6.96 0.43
N LEU A 51 -3.46 -6.16 1.08
CA LEU A 51 -3.19 -5.59 2.40
C LEU A 51 -3.69 -6.55 3.49
N PRO A 52 -2.79 -7.18 4.28
CA PRO A 52 -3.18 -7.99 5.43
C PRO A 52 -3.79 -7.12 6.55
N ASP A 53 -4.50 -7.77 7.47
CA ASP A 53 -5.13 -7.08 8.59
C ASP A 53 -4.05 -6.73 9.64
N ILE A 54 -3.51 -5.53 9.51
CA ILE A 54 -2.58 -4.94 10.46
C ILE A 54 -3.35 -3.84 11.16
N ALA A 55 -3.23 -3.74 12.49
CA ALA A 55 -3.80 -2.63 13.25
C ALA A 55 -3.34 -1.30 12.63
N ALA A 56 -4.27 -0.68 11.90
CA ALA A 56 -4.09 0.57 11.19
C ALA A 56 -4.45 1.72 12.12
N ALA A 57 -3.70 2.82 12.04
CA ALA A 57 -4.25 4.10 12.45
C ALA A 57 -5.46 4.42 11.55
N PRO A 58 -6.52 5.07 12.07
CA PRO A 58 -7.69 5.39 11.26
C PRO A 58 -7.25 6.16 10.01
N VAL A 59 -7.48 5.57 8.84
CA VAL A 59 -7.19 6.19 7.56
C VAL A 59 -8.12 7.39 7.42
N ALA A 60 -7.55 8.60 7.39
CA ALA A 60 -8.30 9.77 6.98
C ALA A 60 -8.65 9.58 5.50
N GLU A 61 -9.94 9.40 5.21
CA GLU A 61 -10.46 9.41 3.85
C GLU A 61 -9.92 10.65 3.14
N THR A 62 -9.15 10.43 2.07
CA THR A 62 -8.75 11.51 1.15
C THR A 62 -10.02 12.08 0.53
N VAL A 63 -10.51 13.18 1.11
CA VAL A 63 -11.55 14.01 0.52
C VAL A 63 -10.99 14.59 -0.77
N SER A 64 -11.50 14.14 -1.92
CA SER A 64 -11.30 14.82 -3.19
C SER A 64 -11.94 16.20 -3.12
N LEU A 65 -11.12 17.21 -2.87
CA LEU A 65 -11.57 18.60 -2.71
C LEU A 65 -11.52 19.34 -4.07
N TRP A 66 -12.26 18.86 -5.06
CA TRP A 66 -12.43 19.57 -6.33
C TRP A 66 -13.85 19.40 -6.87
N ASP A 67 -14.47 20.53 -7.24
CA ASP A 67 -15.68 20.68 -8.07
C ASP A 67 -15.25 20.85 -9.54
#